data_AF-A0A1G8DGI2-F1
#
_entry.id   AF-A0A1G8DGI2-F1
#
_cell.length_a   1.000
_cell.length_b   1.000
_cell.length_c   1.000
_cell.angle_alpha   90.00
_cell.angle_beta   90.00
_cell.angle_gamma   90.00
#
_symmetry.space_group_name_H-M   'P 1'
#
loop_
_entity.id
_entity.type
_entity.pdbx_description
1 polymer ?
#
loop_
_entity_poly.entity_id
_entity_poly.type
_entity_poly.pdbx_seq_one_letter_code
_entity_poly.pdbx_strand_id
1 'polypeptide(L)'
;MDIENRLRQILKAEAERMKGTPEMRNRILSSISYKGEQKRMKKRLIAGVAAAAIMIPTAGFAGYSYLSDGIFGSQENFVAQGGTKAEYQHVEEKLAQAKRVLNSKEYKEMEALLKEAAGYHAKMAGPDGTLDASRLSEEEKQRYNQLEKELAPYSAKIMAAEESPVDTLTLEESQKLLTFPVRKPTYVPEGYVLRTEVGAVSKDTKERKPVINIYYEKGEEGLGILQQELEDPDDIHLFGTYSNIKEYTLEGFQALYGEKDKRNANGLSLIVPAKGKQSAYHIHVSGPLPKAELEKVALSIVQQ
;
A
#
# COMPACT_ATOMS: atom_id res chain seq x y z
N MET A 1 -5.94 -6.75 -11.04
CA MET A 1 -7.28 -6.15 -10.98
C MET A 1 -7.51 -5.63 -9.58
N ASP A 2 -7.76 -4.33 -9.40
CA ASP A 2 -7.82 -3.69 -8.08
C ASP A 2 -8.93 -4.28 -7.17
N ILE A 3 -8.67 -4.35 -5.87
CA ILE A 3 -9.69 -4.64 -4.85
C ILE A 3 -10.78 -3.57 -4.91
N GLU A 4 -10.43 -2.31 -5.15
CA GLU A 4 -11.40 -1.23 -5.36
C GLU A 4 -12.29 -1.53 -6.58
N ASN A 5 -11.71 -2.04 -7.69
CA ASN A 5 -12.48 -2.42 -8.88
C ASN A 5 -13.36 -3.66 -8.64
N ARG A 6 -12.89 -4.70 -7.94
CA ARG A 6 -13.73 -5.85 -7.55
C ARG A 6 -14.87 -5.41 -6.61
N LEU A 7 -14.59 -4.57 -5.62
CA LEU A 7 -15.61 -4.03 -4.71
C LEU A 7 -16.64 -3.18 -5.48
N ARG A 8 -16.19 -2.35 -6.42
CA ARG A 8 -17.03 -1.52 -7.29
C ARG A 8 -17.90 -2.36 -8.25
N GLN A 9 -17.38 -3.46 -8.79
CA GLN A 9 -18.15 -4.43 -9.58
C GLN A 9 -19.22 -5.14 -8.73
N ILE A 10 -18.85 -5.62 -7.53
CA ILE A 10 -19.77 -6.29 -6.60
C ILE A 10 -20.89 -5.32 -6.15
N LEU A 11 -20.55 -4.12 -5.70
CA LEU A 11 -21.52 -3.11 -5.27
C LEU A 11 -22.41 -2.64 -6.43
N LYS A 12 -21.89 -2.57 -7.65
CA LYS A 12 -22.68 -2.26 -8.85
C LYS A 12 -23.66 -3.39 -9.18
N ALA A 13 -23.20 -4.64 -9.21
CA ALA A 13 -24.06 -5.80 -9.49
C ALA A 13 -25.16 -5.97 -8.43
N GLU A 14 -24.85 -5.71 -7.15
CA GLU A 14 -25.84 -5.78 -6.06
C GLU A 14 -26.82 -4.59 -6.08
N ALA A 15 -26.36 -3.40 -6.47
CA ALA A 15 -27.23 -2.25 -6.73
C ALA A 15 -28.12 -2.43 -7.97
N GLU A 16 -27.66 -3.16 -8.99
CA GLU A 16 -28.45 -3.51 -10.19
C GLU A 16 -29.46 -4.63 -9.92
N ARG A 17 -29.24 -5.46 -8.88
CA ARG A 17 -30.23 -6.43 -8.36
C ARG A 17 -31.35 -5.79 -7.53
N MET A 18 -31.05 -4.71 -6.80
CA MET A 18 -32.03 -4.01 -5.97
C MET A 18 -32.88 -3.04 -6.80
N LYS A 19 -34.21 -3.21 -6.79
CA LYS A 19 -35.18 -2.27 -7.39
C LYS A 19 -35.35 -0.98 -6.55
N GLY A 20 -34.26 -0.25 -6.32
CA GLY A 20 -34.24 1.04 -5.64
C GLY A 20 -34.62 2.21 -6.56
N THR A 21 -35.21 3.26 -5.99
CA THR A 21 -35.58 4.47 -6.75
C THR A 21 -34.34 5.34 -7.09
N PRO A 22 -34.43 6.24 -8.09
CA PRO A 22 -33.29 7.09 -8.51
C PRO A 22 -32.67 7.93 -7.38
N GLU A 23 -33.45 8.27 -6.35
CA GLU A 23 -32.99 9.05 -5.20
C GLU A 23 -31.99 8.26 -4.33
N MET A 24 -32.19 6.94 -4.15
CA MET A 24 -31.20 6.09 -3.50
C MET A 24 -29.93 5.97 -4.35
N ARG A 25 -30.07 5.87 -5.68
CA ARG A 25 -28.93 5.83 -6.61
C ARG A 25 -28.08 7.09 -6.52
N ASN A 26 -28.69 8.27 -6.51
CA ASN A 26 -27.98 9.53 -6.32
C ASN A 26 -27.33 9.64 -4.93
N ARG A 27 -28.02 9.19 -3.87
CA ARG A 27 -27.48 9.23 -2.50
C ARG A 27 -26.23 8.35 -2.33
N ILE A 28 -26.19 7.19 -2.99
CA ILE A 28 -25.01 6.30 -3.02
C ILE A 28 -23.89 6.89 -3.89
N LEU A 29 -24.20 7.47 -5.05
CA LEU A 29 -23.20 8.12 -5.90
C LEU A 29 -22.59 9.37 -5.24
N SER A 30 -23.36 10.13 -4.47
CA SER A 30 -22.86 11.28 -3.71
C SER A 30 -21.92 10.91 -2.56
N SER A 31 -21.95 9.66 -2.06
CA SER A 31 -21.01 9.20 -1.02
C SER A 31 -19.68 8.65 -1.57
N ILE A 32 -19.46 8.68 -2.90
CA ILE A 32 -18.31 8.03 -3.56
C ILE A 32 -17.44 9.07 -4.34
N SER A 33 -17.61 10.37 -4.10
CA SER A 33 -16.82 11.42 -4.78
C SER A 33 -16.39 12.54 -3.84
N TYR A 34 -15.08 12.84 -3.79
CA TYR A 34 -14.54 14.06 -3.19
C TYR A 34 -13.26 14.56 -3.90
N LYS A 35 -13.41 15.59 -4.74
CA LYS A 35 -12.34 16.49 -5.24
C LYS A 35 -13.00 17.70 -5.92
N GLY A 36 -12.49 18.93 -5.91
CA GLY A 36 -11.40 19.56 -5.13
C GLY A 36 -11.91 20.90 -4.55
N GLU A 37 -11.14 21.96 -4.27
CA GLU A 37 -9.73 22.38 -4.54
C GLU A 37 -9.47 23.66 -3.68
N GLN A 38 -8.35 24.41 -3.62
CA GLN A 38 -7.09 24.48 -4.40
C GLN A 38 -5.89 24.90 -3.51
N LYS A 39 -4.66 24.63 -3.99
CA LYS A 39 -3.36 25.27 -3.64
C LYS A 39 -3.22 26.09 -2.33
N ARG A 40 -2.32 25.63 -1.47
CA ARG A 40 -1.11 26.42 -1.11
C ARG A 40 0.07 25.49 -0.83
N MET A 41 1.27 25.87 -1.24
CA MET A 41 2.51 25.12 -0.98
C MET A 41 3.15 25.56 0.34
N LYS A 42 3.67 24.62 1.13
CA LYS A 42 5.11 24.50 1.52
C LYS A 42 5.31 23.59 2.76
N LYS A 43 6.54 23.07 2.90
CA LYS A 43 7.11 22.37 4.08
C LYS A 43 6.36 21.11 4.55
N ARG A 44 6.75 19.96 3.98
CA ARG A 44 6.60 18.66 4.67
C ARG A 44 7.63 18.56 5.80
N LEU A 45 7.15 18.50 7.04
CA LEU A 45 7.86 18.03 8.24
C LEU A 45 6.81 17.34 9.13
N ILE A 46 7.25 16.41 9.97
CA ILE A 46 6.41 15.55 10.83
C ILE A 46 5.53 14.57 10.02
N ALA A 47 6.02 13.33 9.87
CA ALA A 47 5.20 12.18 9.48
C ALA A 47 4.67 11.52 10.76
N GLY A 48 3.50 11.94 11.24
CA GLY A 48 3.04 11.65 12.61
C GLY A 48 2.63 10.20 12.87
N VAL A 49 3.49 9.43 13.55
CA VAL A 49 3.20 8.48 14.66
C VAL A 49 1.98 7.53 14.50
N ALA A 50 1.71 7.03 13.28
CA ALA A 50 0.74 5.94 13.06
C ALA A 50 1.07 4.98 11.89
N ALA A 51 1.96 5.36 10.99
CA ALA A 51 1.99 4.82 9.63
C ALA A 51 2.56 3.41 9.45
N ALA A 52 3.28 2.84 10.43
CA ALA A 52 4.05 1.61 10.23
C ALA A 52 3.22 0.32 10.37
N ALA A 53 2.42 0.18 11.43
CA ALA A 53 1.75 -1.09 11.76
C ALA A 53 0.34 -1.24 11.15
N ILE A 54 -0.27 -0.15 10.68
CA ILE A 54 -1.69 -0.05 10.30
C ILE A 54 -1.93 -0.24 8.79
N MET A 55 -0.89 -0.26 7.95
CA MET A 55 -1.02 -0.41 6.49
C MET A 55 -0.91 -1.85 5.97
N ILE A 56 -1.35 -2.85 6.76
CA ILE A 56 -1.53 -4.23 6.30
C ILE A 56 -2.98 -4.65 6.60
N PRO A 57 -3.80 -4.99 5.59
CA PRO A 57 -5.16 -5.48 5.83
C PRO A 57 -5.11 -6.88 6.46
N THR A 58 -5.40 -6.94 7.77
CA THR A 58 -5.56 -8.19 8.51
C THR A 58 -6.95 -8.80 8.27
N ALA A 59 -7.02 -10.13 8.18
CA ALA A 59 -8.30 -10.84 8.06
C ALA A 59 -9.07 -10.78 9.40
N GLY A 60 -10.34 -10.38 9.33
CA GLY A 60 -11.11 -9.88 10.48
C GLY A 60 -11.19 -10.82 11.68
N PHE A 61 -10.75 -10.36 12.85
CA PHE A 61 -10.79 -11.13 14.09
C PHE A 61 -12.04 -10.75 14.92
N ALA A 62 -13.06 -11.60 14.92
CA ALA A 62 -14.37 -11.34 15.53
C ALA A 62 -14.39 -11.43 17.08
N GLY A 63 -13.56 -10.63 17.76
CA GLY A 63 -13.50 -10.55 19.23
C GLY A 63 -13.37 -9.12 19.72
N TYR A 64 -14.43 -8.58 20.35
CA TYR A 64 -14.37 -7.31 21.07
C TYR A 64 -13.59 -7.50 22.39
N SER A 65 -12.31 -7.14 22.41
CA SER A 65 -11.46 -7.21 23.61
C SER A 65 -11.35 -5.91 24.40
N TYR A 66 -12.00 -4.83 23.93
CA TYR A 66 -12.04 -3.49 24.54
C TYR A 66 -10.66 -2.90 24.87
N LEU A 67 -9.61 -3.28 24.12
CA LEU A 67 -8.24 -2.80 24.32
C LEU A 67 -8.09 -1.33 23.92
N SER A 68 -8.78 -0.94 22.86
CA SER A 68 -8.78 0.43 22.33
C SER A 68 -9.41 1.44 23.29
N ASP A 69 -10.32 1.01 24.17
CA ASP A 69 -10.86 1.86 25.26
C ASP A 69 -9.77 2.22 26.29
N GLY A 70 -8.76 1.37 26.47
CA GLY A 70 -7.58 1.67 27.30
C GLY A 70 -6.84 2.91 26.82
N ILE A 71 -6.87 3.20 25.51
CA ILE A 71 -6.19 4.31 24.84
C ILE A 71 -7.15 5.48 24.62
N PHE A 72 -8.29 5.25 23.95
CA PHE A 72 -9.23 6.29 23.50
C PHE A 72 -10.46 6.48 24.40
N GLY A 73 -10.70 5.63 25.39
CA GLY A 73 -11.83 5.72 26.32
C GLY A 73 -13.17 5.18 25.80
N SER A 74 -13.52 5.43 24.53
CA SER A 74 -14.60 4.74 23.81
C SER A 74 -14.47 4.83 22.29
N GLN A 75 -15.19 3.99 21.55
CA GLN A 75 -15.34 4.12 20.09
C GLN A 75 -15.95 5.47 19.69
N GLU A 76 -16.93 5.97 20.44
CA GLU A 76 -17.56 7.27 20.19
C GLU A 76 -16.55 8.41 20.37
N ASN A 77 -15.65 8.34 21.35
CA ASN A 77 -14.61 9.34 21.54
C ASN A 77 -13.55 9.30 20.40
N PHE A 78 -13.17 8.11 19.94
CA PHE A 78 -12.30 7.95 18.77
C PHE A 78 -12.95 8.56 17.50
N VAL A 79 -14.25 8.31 17.30
CA VAL A 79 -15.00 8.87 16.15
C VAL A 79 -15.20 10.38 16.28
N ALA A 80 -15.43 10.89 17.49
CA ALA A 80 -15.53 12.34 17.76
C ALA A 80 -14.21 13.10 17.50
N GLN A 81 -13.07 12.40 17.49
CA GLN A 81 -11.74 12.95 17.18
C GLN A 81 -11.37 12.79 15.68
N GLY A 82 -12.32 12.43 14.82
CA GLY A 82 -12.15 12.33 13.37
C GLY A 82 -11.88 10.93 12.83
N GLY A 83 -11.80 9.91 13.69
CA GLY A 83 -11.64 8.52 13.26
C GLY A 83 -12.95 7.85 12.82
N THR A 84 -12.85 6.66 12.23
CA THR A 84 -14.00 5.83 11.84
C THR A 84 -14.15 4.57 12.71
N LYS A 85 -15.34 3.95 12.67
CA LYS A 85 -15.58 2.66 13.36
C LYS A 85 -14.69 1.53 12.80
N ALA A 86 -14.32 1.58 11.52
CA ALA A 86 -13.45 0.60 10.88
C ALA A 86 -11.99 0.73 11.34
N GLU A 87 -11.47 1.96 11.42
CA GLU A 87 -10.11 2.21 11.95
C GLU A 87 -10.03 1.84 13.44
N TYR A 88 -11.07 2.12 14.23
CA TYR A 88 -11.17 1.66 15.61
C TYR A 88 -11.08 0.14 15.72
N GLN A 89 -11.81 -0.60 14.88
CA GLN A 89 -11.73 -2.07 14.84
C GLN A 89 -10.36 -2.57 14.41
N HIS A 90 -9.71 -1.93 13.44
CA HIS A 90 -8.35 -2.31 13.04
C HIS A 90 -7.30 -2.05 14.13
N VAL A 91 -7.43 -0.96 14.90
CA VAL A 91 -6.57 -0.73 16.07
C VAL A 91 -6.82 -1.78 17.15
N GLU A 92 -8.06 -2.20 17.38
CA GLU A 92 -8.40 -3.29 18.30
C GLU A 92 -7.70 -4.61 17.90
N GLU A 93 -7.70 -4.96 16.61
CA GLU A 93 -6.98 -6.14 16.09
C GLU A 93 -5.47 -6.04 16.30
N LYS A 94 -4.88 -4.88 16.01
CA LYS A 94 -3.44 -4.62 16.17
C LYS A 94 -3.00 -4.59 17.64
N LEU A 95 -3.85 -4.13 18.56
CA LEU A 95 -3.63 -4.25 20.01
C LEU A 95 -3.75 -5.71 20.47
N ALA A 96 -4.75 -6.46 19.99
CA ALA A 96 -4.90 -7.87 20.30
C ALA A 96 -3.73 -8.72 19.77
N GLN A 97 -3.14 -8.34 18.64
CA GLN A 97 -1.89 -8.89 18.11
C GLN A 97 -0.70 -8.52 18.99
N ALA A 98 -0.50 -7.24 19.31
CA ALA A 98 0.57 -6.79 20.18
C ALA A 98 0.56 -7.50 21.55
N LYS A 99 -0.63 -7.75 22.11
CA LYS A 99 -0.84 -8.46 23.38
C LYS A 99 -0.51 -9.96 23.35
N ARG A 100 -0.34 -10.55 22.16
CA ARG A 100 0.16 -11.93 21.97
C ARG A 100 1.69 -11.99 21.87
N VAL A 101 2.32 -10.90 21.42
CA VAL A 101 3.76 -10.82 21.13
C VAL A 101 4.55 -10.22 22.30
N LEU A 102 4.05 -9.12 22.86
CA LEU A 102 4.69 -8.39 23.96
C LEU A 102 4.32 -9.03 25.31
N ASN A 103 5.26 -9.06 26.24
CA ASN A 103 4.95 -9.49 27.61
C ASN A 103 4.11 -8.42 28.35
N SER A 104 3.46 -8.82 29.45
CA SER A 104 2.51 -7.97 30.19
C SER A 104 3.08 -6.64 30.73
N LYS A 105 4.41 -6.48 30.82
CA LYS A 105 5.07 -5.21 31.11
C LYS A 105 5.20 -4.36 29.84
N GLU A 106 5.82 -4.93 28.81
CA GLU A 106 6.04 -4.27 27.50
C GLU A 106 4.73 -3.79 26.87
N TYR A 107 3.66 -4.59 26.94
CA TYR A 107 2.35 -4.20 26.44
C TYR A 107 1.81 -2.94 27.15
N LYS A 108 1.97 -2.85 28.49
CA LYS A 108 1.52 -1.68 29.27
C LYS A 108 2.37 -0.44 29.01
N GLU A 109 3.67 -0.62 28.80
CA GLU A 109 4.58 0.47 28.44
C GLU A 109 4.22 1.02 27.04
N MET A 110 3.95 0.14 26.07
CA MET A 110 3.42 0.51 24.75
C MET A 110 2.03 1.18 24.83
N GLU A 111 1.09 0.61 25.58
CA GLU A 111 -0.27 1.14 25.77
C GLU A 111 -0.27 2.56 26.35
N ALA A 112 0.62 2.84 27.31
CA ALA A 112 0.81 4.18 27.87
C ALA A 112 1.36 5.17 26.83
N LEU A 113 2.35 4.78 26.02
CA LEU A 113 2.92 5.61 24.96
C LEU A 113 1.90 5.91 23.84
N LEU A 114 1.09 4.91 23.45
CA LEU A 114 0.00 5.10 22.48
C LEU A 114 -1.09 6.02 23.03
N LYS A 115 -1.41 5.94 24.32
CA LYS A 115 -2.35 6.84 25.00
C LYS A 115 -1.84 8.29 25.06
N GLU A 116 -0.54 8.48 25.27
CA GLU A 116 0.10 9.79 25.20
C GLU A 116 0.03 10.36 23.77
N ALA A 117 0.35 9.54 22.76
CA ALA A 117 0.26 9.91 21.34
C ALA A 117 -1.18 10.27 20.92
N ALA A 118 -2.18 9.51 21.38
CA ALA A 118 -3.59 9.80 21.17
C ALA A 118 -4.01 11.14 21.80
N GLY A 119 -3.51 11.46 23.00
CA GLY A 119 -3.71 12.76 23.64
C GLY A 119 -3.16 13.94 22.82
N TYR A 120 -2.02 13.76 22.13
CA TYR A 120 -1.49 14.75 21.19
C TYR A 120 -2.28 14.83 19.88
N HIS A 121 -2.75 13.69 19.35
CA HIS A 121 -3.64 13.64 18.18
C HIS A 121 -4.93 14.43 18.44
N ALA A 122 -5.57 14.23 19.60
CA ALA A 122 -6.77 14.95 20.01
C ALA A 122 -6.57 16.48 20.11
N LYS A 123 -5.38 16.95 20.51
CA LYS A 123 -5.03 18.39 20.52
C LYS A 123 -4.84 18.97 19.12
N MET A 124 -4.26 18.19 18.21
CA MET A 124 -4.05 18.61 16.81
C MET A 124 -5.35 18.60 15.98
N ALA A 125 -6.32 17.74 16.32
CA ALA A 125 -7.54 17.55 15.54
C ALA A 125 -8.41 18.81 15.41
N GLY A 126 -8.65 19.24 14.17
CA GLY A 126 -9.61 20.27 13.81
C GLY A 126 -11.07 19.81 13.92
N PRO A 127 -12.05 20.73 13.83
CA PRO A 127 -13.48 20.39 13.82
C PRO A 127 -13.91 19.48 12.65
N ASP A 128 -13.04 19.31 11.66
CA ASP A 128 -13.15 18.48 10.47
C ASP A 128 -12.20 17.26 10.49
N GLY A 129 -11.53 16.99 11.63
CA GLY A 129 -10.53 15.95 11.78
C GLY A 129 -9.14 16.27 11.22
N THR A 130 -8.92 17.46 10.63
CA THR A 130 -7.59 17.82 10.09
C THR A 130 -6.56 18.01 11.19
N LEU A 131 -5.36 17.45 11.04
CA LEU A 131 -4.30 17.56 12.04
C LEU A 131 -3.48 18.84 11.87
N ASP A 132 -3.66 19.77 12.82
CA ASP A 132 -2.92 21.03 12.91
C ASP A 132 -1.83 20.95 13.99
N ALA A 133 -0.63 20.57 13.58
CA ALA A 133 0.54 20.50 14.45
C ALA A 133 0.98 21.87 15.02
N SER A 134 0.45 23.00 14.54
CA SER A 134 0.76 24.31 15.12
C SER A 134 0.12 24.52 16.50
N ARG A 135 -0.88 23.71 16.86
CA ARG A 135 -1.58 23.71 18.15
C ARG A 135 -0.78 23.13 19.32
N LEU A 136 0.25 22.34 19.03
CA LEU A 136 1.16 21.81 20.05
C LEU A 136 2.20 22.88 20.42
N SER A 137 2.60 22.97 21.69
CA SER A 137 3.78 23.75 22.07
C SER A 137 5.06 23.16 21.47
N GLU A 138 6.20 23.87 21.53
CA GLU A 138 7.46 23.30 21.02
C GLU A 138 7.95 22.12 21.89
N GLU A 139 7.67 22.14 23.19
CA GLU A 139 7.92 21.04 24.11
C GLU A 139 7.02 19.83 23.79
N GLU A 140 5.75 20.07 23.47
CA GLU A 140 4.82 19.01 23.05
C GLU A 140 5.20 18.40 21.69
N LYS A 141 5.64 19.23 20.73
CA LYS A 141 6.22 18.73 19.46
C LYS A 141 7.47 17.87 19.71
N GLN A 142 8.35 18.29 20.60
CA GLN A 142 9.55 17.52 20.97
C GLN A 142 9.18 16.18 21.62
N ARG A 143 8.19 16.16 22.54
CA ARG A 143 7.71 14.93 23.16
C ARG A 143 7.03 14.01 22.15
N TYR A 144 6.17 14.54 21.27
CA TYR A 144 5.50 13.77 20.21
C TYR A 144 6.50 13.12 19.23
N ASN A 145 7.53 13.85 18.79
CA ASN A 145 8.63 13.32 17.96
C ASN A 145 9.53 12.32 18.71
N GLN A 146 9.47 12.29 20.05
CA GLN A 146 10.21 11.36 20.90
C GLN A 146 9.40 10.08 21.18
N LEU A 147 8.06 10.17 21.26
CA LEU A 147 7.16 9.02 21.33
C LEU A 147 7.34 8.05 20.15
N GLU A 148 7.60 8.56 18.94
CA GLU A 148 7.89 7.71 17.78
C GLU A 148 9.08 6.77 18.01
N LYS A 149 10.15 7.27 18.64
CA LYS A 149 11.37 6.49 18.95
C LYS A 149 11.15 5.53 20.12
N GLU A 150 10.29 5.89 21.07
CA GLU A 150 9.91 5.04 22.21
C GLU A 150 8.94 3.92 21.78
N LEU A 151 8.11 4.15 20.76
CA LEU A 151 7.22 3.15 20.16
C LEU A 151 7.95 2.20 19.20
N ALA A 152 8.97 2.69 18.46
CA ALA A 152 9.74 1.92 17.49
C ALA A 152 10.21 0.50 17.94
N PRO A 153 10.78 0.28 19.15
CA PRO A 153 11.18 -1.07 19.57
C PRO A 153 10.01 -2.04 19.79
N TYR A 154 8.82 -1.54 20.15
CA TYR A 154 7.61 -2.36 20.26
C TYR A 154 7.07 -2.69 18.86
N SER A 155 6.99 -1.71 17.97
CA SER A 155 6.61 -1.92 16.56
C SER A 155 7.52 -2.94 15.87
N ALA A 156 8.83 -2.86 16.07
CA ALA A 156 9.80 -3.81 15.52
C ALA A 156 9.59 -5.24 16.05
N LYS A 157 9.27 -5.41 17.34
CA LYS A 157 8.93 -6.73 17.92
C LYS A 157 7.65 -7.30 17.34
N ILE A 158 6.61 -6.48 17.20
CA ILE A 158 5.32 -6.88 16.62
C ILE A 158 5.52 -7.32 15.16
N MET A 159 6.23 -6.52 14.35
CA MET A 159 6.56 -6.85 12.96
C MET A 159 7.46 -8.09 12.81
N ALA A 160 8.40 -8.32 13.73
CA ALA A 160 9.25 -9.51 13.71
C ALA A 160 8.50 -10.80 14.13
N ALA A 161 7.35 -10.67 14.78
CA ALA A 161 6.45 -11.77 15.13
C ALA A 161 5.22 -11.86 14.21
N GLU A 162 5.01 -10.89 13.32
CA GLU A 162 4.13 -11.05 12.17
C GLU A 162 4.80 -12.04 11.21
N GLU A 163 4.25 -13.25 11.13
CA GLU A 163 4.51 -14.10 9.98
C GLU A 163 4.17 -13.32 8.71
N SER A 164 5.17 -13.12 7.84
CA SER A 164 4.96 -12.49 6.54
C SER A 164 3.77 -13.15 5.82
N PRO A 165 2.77 -12.37 5.35
CA PRO A 165 1.64 -12.91 4.59
C PRO A 165 2.06 -13.40 3.20
N VAL A 166 3.32 -13.16 2.80
CA VAL A 166 3.94 -13.73 1.61
C VAL A 166 5.10 -14.67 1.94
N ASP A 167 5.13 -15.81 1.26
CA ASP A 167 6.35 -16.62 1.12
C ASP A 167 7.24 -16.03 0.02
N THR A 168 8.55 -16.05 0.23
CA THR A 168 9.55 -15.65 -0.77
C THR A 168 10.18 -16.87 -1.44
N LEU A 169 10.12 -16.92 -2.77
CA LEU A 169 10.71 -17.94 -3.62
C LEU A 169 11.89 -17.38 -4.42
N THR A 170 12.84 -18.24 -4.78
CA THR A 170 13.84 -17.90 -5.81
C THR A 170 13.17 -17.74 -7.19
N LEU A 171 13.85 -17.11 -8.14
CA LEU A 171 13.36 -17.03 -9.52
C LEU A 171 13.18 -18.42 -10.17
N GLU A 172 14.02 -19.40 -9.82
CA GLU A 172 13.93 -20.77 -10.38
C GLU A 172 12.70 -21.53 -9.84
N GLU A 173 12.41 -21.40 -8.54
CA GLU A 173 11.16 -21.93 -7.96
C GLU A 173 9.94 -21.21 -8.51
N SER A 174 10.04 -19.89 -8.69
CA SER A 174 8.94 -19.09 -9.25
C SER A 174 8.63 -19.48 -10.70
N GLN A 175 9.66 -19.74 -11.51
CA GLN A 175 9.50 -20.19 -12.88
C GLN A 175 8.80 -21.56 -12.99
N LYS A 176 8.91 -22.43 -11.97
CA LYS A 176 8.19 -23.73 -11.93
C LYS A 176 6.68 -23.56 -11.66
N LEU A 177 6.25 -22.39 -11.19
CA LEU A 177 4.86 -22.05 -10.90
C LEU A 177 4.23 -21.12 -11.96
N LEU A 178 4.99 -20.67 -12.95
CA LEU A 178 4.58 -19.68 -13.95
C LEU A 178 4.69 -20.23 -15.38
N THR A 179 3.70 -19.92 -16.23
CA THR A 179 3.69 -20.30 -17.65
C THR A 179 4.50 -19.35 -18.53
N PHE A 180 4.71 -18.11 -18.08
CA PHE A 180 5.49 -17.09 -18.79
C PHE A 180 6.99 -17.18 -18.42
N PRO A 181 7.91 -16.70 -19.29
CA PRO A 181 9.33 -16.76 -19.02
C PRO A 181 9.75 -15.62 -18.09
N VAL A 182 10.18 -15.95 -16.86
CA VAL A 182 10.71 -15.01 -15.89
C VAL A 182 12.10 -14.55 -16.33
N ARG A 183 12.28 -13.25 -16.60
CA ARG A 183 13.50 -12.72 -17.21
C ARG A 183 14.07 -11.54 -16.44
N LYS A 184 15.39 -11.47 -16.29
CA LYS A 184 16.09 -10.27 -15.80
C LYS A 184 16.26 -9.28 -16.95
N PRO A 185 16.25 -7.95 -16.74
CA PRO A 185 16.56 -7.00 -17.82
C PRO A 185 17.99 -7.20 -18.34
N THR A 186 18.19 -7.16 -19.67
CA THR A 186 19.54 -7.11 -20.26
C THR A 186 20.10 -5.68 -20.31
N TYR A 187 19.26 -4.66 -20.08
CA TYR A 187 19.68 -3.27 -19.91
C TYR A 187 19.29 -2.72 -18.54
N VAL A 188 20.27 -2.22 -17.80
CA VAL A 188 20.11 -1.52 -16.52
C VAL A 188 20.88 -0.20 -16.60
N PRO A 189 20.29 0.96 -16.21
CA PRO A 189 20.97 2.25 -16.29
C PRO A 189 22.22 2.33 -15.41
N GLU A 190 23.21 3.12 -15.83
CA GLU A 190 24.53 3.17 -15.18
C GLU A 190 24.45 3.56 -13.70
N GLY A 191 25.13 2.78 -12.86
CA GLY A 191 25.19 2.96 -11.40
C GLY A 191 24.07 2.29 -10.61
N TYR A 192 23.07 1.68 -11.27
CA TYR A 192 22.06 0.84 -10.60
C TYR A 192 22.59 -0.58 -10.38
N VAL A 193 22.62 -1.02 -9.12
CA VAL A 193 23.16 -2.33 -8.70
C VAL A 193 22.02 -3.22 -8.17
N LEU A 194 22.01 -4.49 -8.57
CA LEU A 194 21.01 -5.49 -8.14
C LEU A 194 21.06 -5.70 -6.62
N ARG A 195 19.89 -5.77 -5.98
CA ARG A 195 19.75 -5.96 -4.52
C ARG A 195 18.83 -7.09 -4.10
N THR A 196 17.72 -7.32 -4.81
CA THR A 196 16.87 -8.50 -4.59
C THR A 196 16.21 -8.96 -5.88
N GLU A 197 15.93 -10.25 -5.96
CA GLU A 197 15.25 -10.92 -7.07
C GLU A 197 14.49 -12.16 -6.54
N VAL A 198 13.20 -11.97 -6.24
CA VAL A 198 12.35 -12.99 -5.59
C VAL A 198 10.98 -13.07 -6.23
N GLY A 199 10.35 -14.23 -6.18
CA GLY A 199 8.89 -14.35 -6.32
C GLY A 199 8.23 -14.20 -4.95
N ALA A 200 7.24 -13.32 -4.84
CA ALA A 200 6.40 -13.19 -3.65
C ALA A 200 5.07 -13.93 -3.87
N VAL A 201 4.72 -14.85 -2.98
CA VAL A 201 3.49 -15.65 -3.04
C VAL A 201 2.66 -15.41 -1.78
N SER A 202 1.43 -14.91 -1.89
CA SER A 202 0.53 -14.81 -0.72
C SER A 202 0.17 -16.21 -0.18
N LYS A 203 0.41 -16.42 1.11
CA LYS A 203 0.16 -17.69 1.82
C LYS A 203 -1.31 -18.13 1.74
N ASP A 204 -2.23 -17.18 1.68
CA ASP A 204 -3.68 -17.43 1.63
C ASP A 204 -4.18 -17.90 0.25
N THR A 205 -3.34 -17.82 -0.79
CA THR A 205 -3.74 -18.14 -2.17
C THR A 205 -3.54 -19.62 -2.51
N LYS A 206 -4.62 -20.30 -2.88
CA LYS A 206 -4.58 -21.73 -3.30
C LYS A 206 -3.74 -21.97 -4.55
N GLU A 207 -3.71 -21.01 -5.47
CA GLU A 207 -2.98 -21.14 -6.75
C GLU A 207 -1.49 -20.81 -6.63
N ARG A 208 -1.06 -20.20 -5.51
CA ARG A 208 0.34 -19.88 -5.16
C ARG A 208 1.16 -19.19 -6.28
N LYS A 209 0.51 -18.46 -7.18
CA LYS A 209 1.16 -17.76 -8.31
C LYS A 209 2.10 -16.65 -7.79
N PRO A 210 3.41 -16.71 -8.08
CA PRO A 210 4.35 -15.71 -7.60
C PRO A 210 4.30 -14.42 -8.43
N VAL A 211 4.32 -13.29 -7.74
CA VAL A 211 4.66 -11.98 -8.34
C VAL A 211 6.17 -11.80 -8.25
N ILE A 212 6.83 -11.76 -9.40
CA ILE A 212 8.28 -11.55 -9.48
C ILE A 212 8.59 -10.10 -9.13
N ASN A 213 9.55 -9.89 -8.23
CA ASN A 213 10.05 -8.59 -7.82
C ASN A 213 11.59 -8.60 -7.97
N ILE A 214 12.11 -7.73 -8.83
CA ILE A 214 13.55 -7.49 -9.01
C ILE A 214 13.81 -6.01 -8.70
N TYR A 215 14.77 -5.72 -7.83
CA TYR A 215 15.08 -4.36 -7.40
C TYR A 215 16.57 -4.05 -7.54
N TYR A 216 16.84 -2.89 -8.13
CA TYR A 216 18.16 -2.28 -8.25
C TYR A 216 18.17 -0.94 -7.52
N GLU A 217 19.30 -0.54 -6.94
CA GLU A 217 19.45 0.76 -6.28
C GLU A 217 20.66 1.54 -6.81
N LYS A 218 20.61 2.87 -6.65
CA LYS A 218 21.69 3.82 -6.93
C LYS A 218 21.71 4.89 -5.84
N GLY A 219 22.35 4.57 -4.72
CA GLY A 219 22.28 5.40 -3.51
C GLY A 219 20.86 5.37 -2.93
N GLU A 220 20.23 6.52 -2.77
CA GLU A 220 18.82 6.63 -2.35
C GLU A 220 17.80 6.39 -3.49
N GLU A 221 18.26 6.30 -4.74
CA GLU A 221 17.37 6.01 -5.89
C GLU A 221 17.07 4.51 -6.02
N GLY A 222 15.79 4.17 -6.21
CA GLY A 222 15.33 2.81 -6.44
C GLY A 222 14.76 2.59 -7.84
N LEU A 223 15.10 1.45 -8.46
CA LEU A 223 14.53 0.94 -9.70
C LEU A 223 13.89 -0.42 -9.42
N GLY A 224 12.56 -0.43 -9.29
CA GLY A 224 11.76 -1.62 -9.06
C GLY A 224 11.15 -2.16 -10.35
N ILE A 225 11.31 -3.47 -10.58
CA ILE A 225 10.75 -4.22 -11.69
C ILE A 225 9.84 -5.31 -11.12
N LEU A 226 8.61 -5.37 -11.59
CA LEU A 226 7.60 -6.36 -11.21
C LEU A 226 7.14 -7.13 -12.44
N GLN A 227 7.03 -8.46 -12.36
CA GLN A 227 6.45 -9.29 -13.43
C GLN A 227 5.35 -10.20 -12.85
N GLN A 228 4.16 -10.18 -13.45
CA GLN A 228 2.99 -10.87 -12.94
C GLN A 228 2.17 -11.48 -14.10
N GLU A 229 1.67 -12.71 -13.89
CA GLU A 229 0.75 -13.35 -14.83
C GLU A 229 -0.62 -12.64 -14.80
N LEU A 230 -1.22 -12.43 -15.98
CA LEU A 230 -2.54 -11.82 -16.12
C LEU A 230 -3.63 -12.90 -16.21
N GLU A 231 -4.61 -12.81 -15.32
CA GLU A 231 -5.90 -13.54 -15.45
C GLU A 231 -6.76 -12.94 -16.58
N ASP A 232 -6.67 -11.62 -16.75
CA ASP A 232 -7.40 -10.82 -17.74
C ASP A 232 -6.38 -9.95 -18.51
N PRO A 233 -6.19 -10.16 -19.83
CA PRO A 233 -5.26 -9.36 -20.63
C PRO A 233 -5.62 -7.87 -20.72
N ASP A 234 -6.90 -7.50 -20.54
CA ASP A 234 -7.38 -6.13 -20.67
C ASP A 234 -7.20 -5.32 -19.35
N ASP A 235 -6.81 -5.97 -18.25
CA ASP A 235 -6.57 -5.36 -16.92
C ASP A 235 -5.21 -4.62 -16.84
N ILE A 236 -4.89 -3.80 -17.86
CA ILE A 236 -3.67 -2.97 -17.89
C ILE A 236 -3.73 -1.86 -16.83
N HIS A 237 -2.76 -1.88 -15.90
CA HIS A 237 -2.67 -0.89 -14.82
C HIS A 237 -1.22 -0.56 -14.46
N LEU A 238 -1.04 0.51 -13.67
CA LEU A 238 0.24 0.89 -13.05
C LEU A 238 0.19 0.51 -11.57
N PHE A 239 1.27 -0.07 -11.03
CA PHE A 239 1.36 -0.38 -9.59
C PHE A 239 1.69 0.87 -8.77
N GLY A 240 0.72 1.76 -8.63
CA GLY A 240 0.84 2.99 -7.83
C GLY A 240 -0.10 4.11 -8.27
N THR A 241 -0.16 5.17 -7.47
CA THR A 241 -0.97 6.36 -7.77
C THR A 241 -0.16 7.36 -8.61
N TYR A 242 -0.26 7.29 -9.93
CA TYR A 242 0.48 8.16 -10.87
C TYR A 242 -0.38 9.30 -11.43
N SER A 243 0.30 10.36 -11.90
CA SER A 243 -0.29 11.48 -12.66
C SER A 243 -0.02 11.35 -14.16
N ASN A 244 -0.68 12.17 -14.99
CA ASN A 244 -0.41 12.32 -16.42
C ASN A 244 -0.35 10.99 -17.21
N ILE A 245 -1.22 10.05 -16.85
CA ILE A 245 -1.23 8.68 -17.40
C ILE A 245 -1.48 8.73 -18.91
N LYS A 246 -0.65 8.01 -19.68
CA LYS A 246 -0.68 7.95 -21.14
C LYS A 246 -0.61 6.50 -21.60
N GLU A 247 -1.60 6.07 -22.37
CA GLU A 247 -1.60 4.80 -23.08
C GLU A 247 -1.07 4.97 -24.51
N TYR A 248 -0.28 4.02 -24.99
CA TYR A 248 0.35 4.03 -26.31
C TYR A 248 0.86 2.62 -26.66
N THR A 249 1.32 2.43 -27.90
CA THR A 249 2.04 1.22 -28.31
C THR A 249 3.55 1.47 -28.24
N LEU A 250 4.30 0.57 -27.61
CA LEU A 250 5.77 0.55 -27.62
C LEU A 250 6.24 -0.72 -28.33
N GLU A 251 6.82 -0.56 -29.53
CA GLU A 251 7.40 -1.66 -30.34
C GLU A 251 6.48 -2.90 -30.51
N GLY A 252 5.16 -2.67 -30.57
CA GLY A 252 4.13 -3.71 -30.72
C GLY A 252 3.47 -4.15 -29.42
N PHE A 253 4.00 -3.77 -28.26
CA PHE A 253 3.40 -4.02 -26.94
C PHE A 253 2.46 -2.88 -26.53
N GLN A 254 1.39 -3.20 -25.82
CA GLN A 254 0.52 -2.18 -25.19
C GLN A 254 1.24 -1.62 -23.97
N ALA A 255 1.34 -0.29 -23.88
CA ALA A 255 2.14 0.41 -22.90
C ALA A 255 1.33 1.50 -22.17
N LEU A 256 1.43 1.52 -20.84
CA LEU A 256 0.81 2.53 -19.98
C LEU A 256 1.91 3.22 -19.16
N TYR A 257 2.09 4.52 -19.36
CA TYR A 257 3.10 5.33 -18.66
C TYR A 257 2.46 6.33 -17.71
N GLY A 258 3.03 6.53 -16.52
CA GLY A 258 2.58 7.50 -15.52
C GLY A 258 3.73 8.29 -14.91
N GLU A 259 3.48 9.56 -14.64
CA GLU A 259 4.44 10.49 -14.04
C GLU A 259 4.19 10.64 -12.53
N LYS A 260 5.25 10.56 -11.72
CA LYS A 260 5.27 10.89 -10.28
C LYS A 260 4.23 10.17 -9.40
N ASP A 261 4.65 9.07 -8.80
CA ASP A 261 3.93 8.40 -7.70
C ASP A 261 4.14 9.09 -6.33
N LYS A 262 3.65 8.45 -5.25
CA LYS A 262 3.82 8.91 -3.85
C LYS A 262 5.30 9.04 -3.42
N ARG A 263 6.24 8.35 -4.09
CA ARG A 263 7.70 8.36 -3.89
C ARG A 263 8.41 9.28 -4.90
N ASN A 264 7.68 10.00 -5.75
CA ASN A 264 8.19 10.83 -6.86
C ASN A 264 8.92 10.02 -7.97
N ALA A 265 8.64 8.72 -8.07
CA ALA A 265 9.08 7.88 -9.19
C ALA A 265 8.12 8.00 -10.39
N ASN A 266 8.63 7.81 -11.61
CA ASN A 266 7.80 7.53 -12.78
C ASN A 266 7.56 6.02 -12.91
N GLY A 267 6.52 5.62 -13.65
CA GLY A 267 6.14 4.23 -13.83
C GLY A 267 5.79 3.92 -15.28
N LEU A 268 6.18 2.73 -15.73
CA LEU A 268 5.84 2.16 -17.02
C LEU A 268 5.29 0.75 -16.82
N SER A 269 4.20 0.44 -17.50
CA SER A 269 3.63 -0.91 -17.61
C SER A 269 3.64 -1.35 -19.08
N LEU A 270 4.11 -2.56 -19.36
CA LEU A 270 3.99 -3.25 -20.64
C LEU A 270 3.17 -4.53 -20.48
N ILE A 271 2.22 -4.76 -21.40
CA ILE A 271 1.50 -6.03 -21.51
C ILE A 271 2.14 -6.89 -22.59
N VAL A 272 2.57 -8.08 -22.22
CA VAL A 272 3.08 -9.10 -23.14
C VAL A 272 1.94 -10.09 -23.42
N PRO A 273 1.45 -10.19 -24.67
CA PRO A 273 0.31 -11.05 -25.00
C PRO A 273 0.67 -12.53 -24.88
N ALA A 274 -0.36 -13.35 -24.61
CA ALA A 274 -0.23 -14.81 -24.49
C ALA A 274 0.34 -15.43 -25.79
N LYS A 275 1.22 -16.43 -25.64
CA LYS A 275 1.92 -17.07 -26.76
C LYS A 275 1.95 -18.58 -26.62
N GLY A 276 1.06 -19.26 -27.35
CA GLY A 276 0.96 -20.72 -27.37
C GLY A 276 0.48 -21.28 -26.02
N LYS A 277 1.41 -21.73 -25.18
CA LYS A 277 1.13 -22.19 -23.79
C LYS A 277 1.54 -21.17 -22.72
N GLN A 278 2.16 -20.06 -23.10
CA GLN A 278 2.56 -18.99 -22.19
C GLN A 278 1.37 -18.04 -22.01
N SER A 279 0.95 -17.79 -20.76
CA SER A 279 -0.09 -16.82 -20.43
C SER A 279 0.34 -15.40 -20.82
N ALA A 280 -0.63 -14.49 -20.92
CA ALA A 280 -0.33 -13.06 -20.94
C ALA A 280 0.31 -12.66 -19.61
N TYR A 281 1.24 -11.72 -19.63
CA TYR A 281 1.87 -11.22 -18.41
C TYR A 281 2.21 -9.73 -18.51
N HIS A 282 2.22 -9.10 -17.35
CA HIS A 282 2.45 -7.68 -17.17
C HIS A 282 3.85 -7.48 -16.61
N ILE A 283 4.61 -6.57 -17.22
CA ILE A 283 5.87 -6.05 -16.69
C ILE A 283 5.63 -4.61 -16.25
N HIS A 284 5.95 -4.29 -15.00
CA HIS A 284 5.95 -2.92 -14.50
C HIS A 284 7.37 -2.52 -14.09
N VAL A 285 7.82 -1.34 -14.51
CA VAL A 285 9.12 -0.75 -14.18
C VAL A 285 8.88 0.63 -13.57
N SER A 286 9.43 0.89 -12.39
CA SER A 286 9.27 2.16 -11.67
C SER A 286 10.58 2.66 -11.07
N GLY A 287 10.80 3.96 -11.13
CA GLY A 287 11.99 4.62 -10.56
C GLY A 287 12.06 6.12 -10.90
N PRO A 288 13.04 6.87 -10.38
CA PRO A 288 13.20 8.31 -10.63
C PRO A 288 13.75 8.65 -12.03
N LEU A 289 13.52 7.76 -13.01
CA LEU A 289 14.06 7.82 -14.36
C LEU A 289 13.09 8.51 -15.34
N PRO A 290 13.59 9.14 -16.42
CA PRO A 290 12.72 9.66 -17.48
C PRO A 290 12.11 8.51 -18.29
N LYS A 291 10.97 8.77 -18.95
CA LYS A 291 10.19 7.79 -19.72
C LYS A 291 11.07 6.86 -20.60
N ALA A 292 11.96 7.44 -21.39
CA ALA A 292 12.80 6.70 -22.35
C ALA A 292 13.76 5.68 -21.70
N GLU A 293 14.17 5.88 -20.43
CA GLU A 293 14.99 4.89 -19.72
C GLU A 293 14.14 3.74 -19.17
N LEU A 294 12.92 4.04 -18.70
CA LEU A 294 11.96 2.98 -18.30
C LEU A 294 11.57 2.13 -19.52
N GLU A 295 11.37 2.74 -20.69
CA GLU A 295 11.08 2.05 -21.96
C GLU A 295 12.21 1.08 -22.33
N LYS A 296 13.48 1.50 -22.30
CA LYS A 296 14.63 0.62 -22.54
C LYS A 296 14.70 -0.56 -21.57
N VAL A 297 14.56 -0.30 -20.26
CA VAL A 297 14.61 -1.35 -19.23
C VAL A 297 13.50 -2.38 -19.47
N ALA A 298 12.27 -1.93 -19.72
CA ALA A 298 11.13 -2.82 -19.96
C ALA A 298 11.28 -3.63 -21.27
N LEU A 299 11.72 -3.01 -22.37
CA LEU A 299 11.98 -3.70 -23.63
C LEU A 299 13.10 -4.74 -23.50
N SER A 300 14.14 -4.45 -22.71
CA SER A 300 15.25 -5.38 -22.47
C SER A 300 14.85 -6.68 -21.76
N ILE A 301 13.66 -6.75 -21.16
CA ILE A 301 13.11 -7.97 -20.55
C ILE A 301 12.39 -8.83 -21.61
N VAL A 302 11.66 -8.20 -22.55
CA VAL A 302 10.84 -8.93 -23.54
C VAL A 302 11.60 -9.35 -24.79
N GLN A 303 12.65 -8.60 -25.18
CA GLN A 303 13.40 -8.79 -26.44
C GLN A 303 14.52 -9.86 -26.38
N GLN A 304 14.43 -10.81 -25.43
CA GLN A 304 15.34 -11.96 -25.29
C GLN A 304 14.76 -13.23 -25.93
#